data_AF-A0A7S4QL67-F1
#
_entry.id   AF-A0A7S4QL67-F1
#
_cell.length_a   1.000
_cell.length_b   1.000
_cell.length_c   1.000
_cell.angle_alpha   90.00
_cell.angle_beta   90.00
_cell.angle_gamma   90.00
#
_symmetry.space_group_name_H-M   'P 1'
#
loop_
_entity.id
_entity.type
_entity.pdbx_description
1 polymer ?
#
loop_
_entity_poly.entity_id
_entity_poly.type
_entity_poly.pdbx_seq_one_letter_code
_entity_poly.pdbx_strand_id
1 'polypeptide(L)'
;MNMHNIYIYISLELRRITYESTPASIIEQIALKEAVHPLRSLDDLRTRLGPNRRCYAFFHPSFLLEEPLVFVHVALIENCIPCSMEDIDKFTTKNEGEGEEERNKKVAVFYSITSTQPGLSGVDLGNFLLKRVVDVLKKDFVNMETFVTLSPLPRFRKWVEGKVKQQMKKGNEGRAKDDNTKTVSSSKFVDDTLFTKKEKLELQKVLKCSNLE
;
A
#
# COMPACT_ATOMS: atom_id res chain seq x y z
N MET A 1 15.07 -1.67 22.77
CA MET A 1 14.18 -2.77 22.29
C MET A 1 13.55 -3.42 23.50
N ASN A 2 12.23 -3.33 23.66
CA ASN A 2 11.50 -3.89 24.81
C ASN A 2 11.40 -5.42 24.69
N MET A 3 11.61 -6.14 25.80
CA MET A 3 11.54 -7.61 25.85
C MET A 3 10.20 -8.18 25.33
N HIS A 4 9.09 -7.44 25.52
CA HIS A 4 7.77 -7.85 25.02
C HIS A 4 7.70 -7.93 23.49
N ASN A 5 8.39 -7.04 22.77
CA ASN A 5 8.42 -7.11 21.31
C ASN A 5 9.15 -8.37 20.84
N ILE A 6 10.24 -8.77 21.50
CA ILE A 6 11.01 -9.96 21.12
C ILE A 6 10.16 -11.24 21.20
N TYR A 7 9.35 -11.39 22.25
CA TYR A 7 8.46 -12.55 22.41
C TYR A 7 7.34 -12.58 21.37
N ILE A 8 6.76 -11.42 21.03
CA ILE A 8 5.74 -11.35 19.99
C ILE A 8 6.32 -11.74 18.64
N TYR A 9 7.50 -11.22 18.25
CA TYR A 9 8.06 -11.49 16.92
C TYR A 9 8.57 -12.92 16.72
N ILE A 10 9.00 -13.61 17.79
CA ILE A 10 9.54 -14.98 17.72
C ILE A 10 8.43 -16.03 17.53
N SER A 11 7.19 -15.74 17.93
CA SER A 11 6.07 -16.70 17.86
C SER A 11 5.17 -16.52 16.64
N LEU A 12 5.40 -15.53 15.77
CA LEU A 12 4.53 -15.30 14.61
C LEU A 12 4.73 -16.35 13.52
N GLU A 13 3.62 -16.94 13.09
CA GLU A 13 3.57 -17.89 12.00
C GLU A 13 3.17 -17.17 10.71
N LEU A 14 4.04 -17.22 9.69
CA LEU A 14 3.72 -16.74 8.35
C LEU A 14 2.99 -17.84 7.60
N ARG A 15 1.74 -17.61 7.20
CA ARG A 15 0.99 -18.53 6.34
C ARG A 15 0.70 -17.88 5.00
N ARG A 16 0.80 -18.68 3.92
CA ARG A 16 0.29 -18.31 2.61
C ARG A 16 -1.22 -18.54 2.59
N ILE A 17 -1.96 -17.54 2.13
CA ILE A 17 -3.40 -17.59 1.97
C ILE A 17 -3.72 -17.86 0.50
N THR A 18 -4.43 -18.95 0.25
CA THR A 18 -4.97 -19.35 -1.06
C THR A 18 -6.47 -19.58 -0.95
N TYR A 19 -7.17 -19.49 -2.07
CA TYR A 19 -8.62 -19.66 -2.10
C TYR A 19 -9.04 -21.12 -1.82
N GLU A 20 -8.21 -22.09 -2.22
CA GLU A 20 -8.53 -23.52 -2.18
C GLU A 20 -8.18 -24.18 -0.83
N SER A 21 -7.06 -23.82 -0.21
CA SER A 21 -6.57 -24.51 0.98
C SER A 21 -6.86 -23.79 2.30
N THR A 22 -7.24 -22.51 2.26
CA THR A 22 -7.47 -21.72 3.48
C THR A 22 -8.92 -21.82 3.90
N PRO A 23 -9.23 -22.00 5.20
CA PRO A 23 -10.60 -21.92 5.70
C PRO A 23 -11.31 -20.62 5.28
N ALA A 24 -12.58 -20.76 4.88
CA ALA A 24 -13.40 -19.64 4.42
C ALA A 24 -13.55 -18.52 5.48
N SER A 25 -13.53 -18.88 6.77
CA SER A 25 -13.58 -17.92 7.88
C SER A 25 -12.40 -16.93 7.88
N ILE A 26 -11.19 -17.39 7.56
CA ILE A 26 -10.00 -16.54 7.47
C ILE A 26 -10.09 -15.66 6.21
N ILE A 27 -10.51 -16.24 5.09
CA ILE A 27 -10.70 -15.51 3.83
C ILE A 27 -11.73 -14.39 4.02
N GLU A 28 -12.84 -14.66 4.72
CA GLU A 28 -13.86 -13.67 5.07
C GLU A 28 -13.28 -12.54 5.93
N GLN A 29 -12.47 -12.86 6.95
CA GLN A 29 -11.82 -11.84 7.76
C GLN A 29 -10.87 -10.95 6.95
N ILE A 30 -10.09 -11.52 6.04
CA ILE A 30 -9.22 -10.75 5.14
C ILE A 30 -10.06 -9.84 4.25
N ALA A 31 -11.15 -10.37 3.69
CA ALA A 31 -12.05 -9.64 2.83
C ALA A 31 -12.72 -8.45 3.53
N LEU A 32 -13.20 -8.66 4.76
CA LEU A 32 -13.85 -7.62 5.56
C LEU A 32 -12.88 -6.55 6.07
N LYS A 33 -11.63 -6.92 6.33
CA LYS A 33 -10.65 -6.03 6.98
C LYS A 33 -9.73 -5.29 6.01
N GLU A 34 -9.79 -5.58 4.72
CA GLU A 34 -8.99 -4.92 3.68
C GLU A 34 -9.15 -3.39 3.72
N ALA A 35 -8.09 -2.69 4.12
CA ALA A 35 -8.13 -1.26 4.41
C ALA A 35 -7.63 -0.37 3.25
N VAL A 36 -6.90 -0.93 2.28
CA VAL A 36 -6.26 -0.17 1.20
C VAL A 36 -7.14 -0.16 -0.04
N HIS A 37 -7.56 -1.35 -0.49
CA HIS A 37 -8.34 -1.53 -1.71
C HIS A 37 -9.58 -2.38 -1.42
N PRO A 38 -10.70 -1.77 -1.00
CA PRO A 38 -11.93 -2.50 -0.71
C PRO A 38 -12.32 -3.45 -1.84
N LEU A 39 -12.75 -4.66 -1.47
CA LEU A 39 -13.16 -5.68 -2.44
C LEU A 39 -14.47 -5.28 -3.12
N ARG A 40 -14.55 -5.53 -4.43
CA ARG A 40 -15.75 -5.23 -5.23
C ARG A 40 -16.71 -6.42 -5.32
N SER A 41 -16.18 -7.64 -5.31
CA SER A 41 -16.94 -8.88 -5.46
C SER A 41 -16.15 -10.08 -4.94
N LEU A 42 -16.81 -11.25 -4.84
CA LEU A 42 -16.12 -12.52 -4.57
C LEU A 42 -15.13 -12.91 -5.68
N ASP A 43 -15.41 -12.48 -6.92
CA ASP A 43 -14.54 -12.73 -8.06
C ASP A 43 -13.24 -11.90 -7.99
N ASP A 44 -13.33 -10.66 -7.50
CA ASP A 44 -12.16 -9.84 -7.16
C ASP A 44 -11.31 -10.53 -6.09
N LEU A 45 -11.93 -11.09 -5.05
CA LEU A 45 -11.22 -11.85 -4.02
C LEU A 45 -10.52 -13.10 -4.58
N ARG A 46 -11.20 -13.87 -5.43
CA ARG A 46 -10.59 -15.03 -6.11
C ARG A 46 -9.40 -14.62 -6.95
N THR A 47 -9.54 -13.55 -7.73
CA THR A 47 -8.44 -13.01 -8.55
C THR A 47 -7.25 -12.63 -7.66
N ARG A 48 -7.49 -11.96 -6.53
CA ARG A 48 -6.43 -11.55 -5.59
C ARG A 48 -5.71 -12.70 -4.89
N LEU A 49 -6.37 -13.85 -4.73
CA LEU A 49 -5.80 -15.07 -4.15
C LEU A 49 -5.34 -16.09 -5.22
N GLY A 50 -5.52 -15.75 -6.49
CA GLY A 50 -5.30 -16.62 -7.64
C GLY A 50 -3.86 -16.58 -8.19
N PRO A 51 -3.66 -17.01 -9.45
CA PRO A 51 -2.34 -17.07 -10.08
C PRO A 51 -1.73 -15.68 -10.23
N ASN A 52 -0.39 -15.62 -10.26
CA ASN A 52 0.41 -14.37 -10.28
C ASN A 52 0.14 -13.42 -9.11
N ARG A 53 -0.63 -13.85 -8.10
CA ARG A 53 -0.85 -13.11 -6.88
C ARG A 53 -0.60 -14.02 -5.69
N ARG A 54 -0.16 -13.39 -4.61
CA ARG A 54 0.11 -14.06 -3.34
C ARG A 54 -0.47 -13.21 -2.23
N CYS A 55 -1.11 -13.86 -1.28
CA CYS A 55 -1.50 -13.25 -0.03
C CYS A 55 -0.78 -13.98 1.10
N TYR A 56 -0.18 -13.22 2.01
CA TYR A 56 0.46 -13.76 3.19
C TYR A 56 -0.07 -13.06 4.44
N ALA A 57 -0.20 -13.80 5.52
CA ALA A 57 -0.66 -13.26 6.78
C ALA A 57 0.14 -13.82 7.95
N PHE A 58 0.32 -13.00 8.99
CA PHE A 58 0.84 -13.45 10.27
C PHE A 58 -0.27 -13.87 11.21
N PHE A 59 -0.05 -15.01 11.85
CA PHE A 59 -0.89 -15.57 12.89
C PHE A 59 -0.07 -15.71 14.18
N HIS A 60 -0.74 -15.67 15.32
CA HIS A 60 -0.12 -15.93 16.62
C HIS A 60 -0.68 -17.23 17.20
N PRO A 61 0.17 -18.20 17.58
CA PRO A 61 -0.24 -19.57 17.95
C PRO A 61 -1.08 -19.62 19.22
N SER A 62 -0.94 -18.63 20.12
CA SER A 62 -1.74 -18.58 21.36
C SER A 62 -3.13 -17.95 21.17
N PHE A 63 -3.45 -17.40 20.00
CA PHE A 63 -4.75 -16.78 19.77
C PHE A 63 -5.74 -17.81 19.23
N LEU A 64 -6.75 -18.16 20.02
CA LEU A 64 -7.70 -19.24 19.76
C LEU A 64 -8.60 -19.03 18.53
N LEU A 65 -8.66 -17.81 17.97
CA LEU A 65 -9.59 -17.44 16.90
C LEU A 65 -8.98 -17.45 15.49
N GLU A 66 -7.78 -18.01 15.30
CA GLU A 66 -7.08 -18.08 13.99
C GLU A 66 -7.16 -16.77 13.16
N GLU A 67 -7.05 -15.63 13.84
CA GLU A 67 -7.27 -14.34 13.22
C GLU A 67 -5.94 -13.78 12.67
N PRO A 68 -5.89 -13.32 11.41
CA PRO A 68 -4.68 -12.76 10.84
C PRO A 68 -4.41 -11.41 11.52
N LEU A 69 -3.22 -11.20 12.11
CA LEU A 69 -2.85 -9.95 12.77
C LEU A 69 -2.50 -8.84 11.78
N VAL A 70 -1.78 -9.23 10.74
CA VAL A 70 -1.40 -8.38 9.61
C VAL A 70 -1.35 -9.27 8.38
N PHE A 71 -1.81 -8.75 7.25
CA PHE A 71 -1.74 -9.44 5.97
C PHE A 71 -1.28 -8.51 4.87
N VAL A 72 -0.76 -9.11 3.81
CA VAL A 72 -0.22 -8.41 2.65
C VAL A 72 -0.63 -9.10 1.37
N HIS A 73 -1.09 -8.31 0.41
CA HIS A 73 -1.32 -8.74 -0.96
C HIS A 73 -0.15 -8.33 -1.85
N VAL A 74 0.32 -9.29 -2.64
CA VAL A 74 1.48 -9.17 -3.53
C VAL A 74 1.08 -9.59 -4.93
N ALA A 75 1.42 -8.77 -5.92
CA ALA A 75 1.35 -9.14 -7.34
C ALA A 75 2.74 -9.52 -7.84
N LEU A 76 2.82 -10.59 -8.63
CA LEU A 76 4.05 -11.11 -9.23
C LEU A 76 4.05 -10.76 -10.72
N ILE A 77 5.05 -10.02 -11.15
CA ILE A 77 5.16 -9.45 -12.49
C ILE A 77 6.54 -9.80 -13.07
N GLU A 78 6.61 -9.94 -14.39
CA GLU A 78 7.84 -10.35 -15.08
C GLU A 78 8.90 -9.27 -15.07
N ASN A 79 8.70 -8.15 -15.79
CA ASN A 79 9.78 -7.19 -16.02
C ASN A 79 9.35 -5.72 -15.91
N CYS A 80 8.17 -5.41 -15.35
CA CYS A 80 7.69 -4.03 -15.23
C CYS A 80 7.23 -3.68 -13.81
N ILE A 81 7.42 -2.42 -13.44
CA ILE A 81 6.90 -1.83 -12.20
C ILE A 81 5.57 -1.14 -12.55
N PRO A 82 4.45 -1.54 -11.94
CA PRO A 82 3.16 -0.92 -12.20
C PRO A 82 3.05 0.44 -11.50
N CYS A 83 2.36 1.38 -12.15
CA CYS A 83 2.08 2.70 -11.60
C CYS A 83 0.65 2.82 -11.04
N SER A 84 -0.20 1.85 -11.33
CA SER A 84 -1.62 1.87 -10.97
C SER A 84 -2.14 0.46 -10.63
N MET A 85 -3.30 0.40 -9.97
CA MET A 85 -3.97 -0.88 -9.72
C MET A 85 -4.47 -1.53 -11.01
N GLU A 86 -4.88 -0.72 -11.99
CA GLU A 86 -5.29 -1.18 -13.31
C GLU A 86 -4.13 -1.86 -14.06
N ASP A 87 -2.91 -1.38 -13.87
CA ASP A 87 -1.72 -2.00 -14.44
C ASP A 87 -1.44 -3.37 -13.81
N ILE A 88 -1.56 -3.47 -12.48
CA ILE A 88 -1.45 -4.75 -11.76
C ILE A 88 -2.48 -5.76 -12.32
N ASP A 89 -3.73 -5.33 -12.48
CA ASP A 89 -4.79 -6.18 -13.02
C ASP A 89 -4.44 -6.68 -14.42
N LYS A 90 -3.98 -5.80 -15.31
CA LYS A 90 -3.57 -6.16 -16.69
C LYS A 90 -2.35 -7.08 -16.75
N PHE A 91 -1.34 -6.86 -15.91
CA PHE A 91 -0.11 -7.66 -15.95
C PHE A 91 -0.27 -9.05 -15.34
N THR A 92 -1.23 -9.20 -14.41
CA THR A 92 -1.49 -10.49 -13.75
C THR A 92 -2.46 -11.39 -14.52
N THR A 93 -3.44 -10.82 -15.25
CA THR A 93 -4.40 -11.58 -16.07
C THR A 93 -3.84 -12.06 -17.42
N LYS A 94 -2.85 -11.37 -17.99
CA LYS A 94 -2.29 -11.74 -19.31
C LYS A 94 -1.45 -13.02 -19.31
N ASN A 95 -0.98 -13.45 -18.13
CA ASN A 95 0.04 -14.49 -18.00
C ASN A 95 -0.48 -15.66 -17.17
N GLU A 96 -1.63 -16.24 -17.53
CA GLU A 96 -2.16 -17.48 -16.93
C GLU A 96 -1.34 -18.74 -17.34
N GLY A 97 -0.08 -18.59 -17.76
CA GLY A 97 0.76 -19.73 -18.10
C GLY A 97 1.15 -20.53 -16.87
N GLU A 98 0.70 -21.77 -16.82
CA GLU A 98 1.11 -22.75 -15.82
C GLU A 98 2.57 -23.18 -16.06
N GLY A 99 3.35 -23.33 -14.98
CA GLY A 99 4.68 -23.95 -15.03
C GLY A 99 5.86 -22.97 -15.17
N GLU A 100 6.54 -22.98 -16.31
CA GLU A 100 7.80 -22.26 -16.54
C GLU A 100 7.66 -20.73 -16.46
N GLU A 101 6.50 -20.19 -16.83
CA GLU A 101 6.21 -18.76 -16.81
C GLU A 101 6.11 -18.20 -15.38
N GLU A 102 5.68 -19.00 -14.40
CA GLU A 102 5.65 -18.58 -12.99
C GLU A 102 7.07 -18.37 -12.43
N ARG A 103 8.08 -19.09 -12.97
CA ARG A 103 9.48 -18.93 -12.56
C ARG A 103 10.16 -17.70 -13.18
N ASN A 104 9.55 -17.05 -14.17
CA ASN A 104 10.11 -15.89 -14.86
C ASN A 104 9.69 -14.54 -14.23
N LYS A 105 8.96 -14.55 -13.11
CA LYS A 105 8.56 -13.33 -12.41
C LYS A 105 9.79 -12.71 -11.73
N LYS A 106 10.11 -11.45 -12.05
CA LYS A 106 11.25 -10.73 -11.45
C LYS A 106 10.86 -9.62 -10.48
N VAL A 107 9.60 -9.17 -10.53
CA VAL A 107 9.09 -8.04 -9.73
C VAL A 107 7.98 -8.51 -8.80
N ALA A 108 8.14 -8.27 -7.49
CA ALA A 108 7.09 -8.41 -6.50
C ALA A 108 6.57 -7.03 -6.07
N VAL A 109 5.26 -6.84 -6.22
CA VAL A 109 4.58 -5.57 -5.93
C VAL A 109 3.65 -5.73 -4.73
N PHE A 110 4.02 -5.15 -3.61
CA PHE A 110 3.22 -5.08 -2.39
C PHE A 110 2.19 -3.95 -2.53
N TYR A 111 0.95 -4.28 -2.87
CA TYR A 111 -0.08 -3.27 -3.19
C TYR A 111 -1.11 -3.07 -2.08
N SER A 112 -1.22 -3.99 -1.12
CA SER A 112 -2.01 -3.77 0.09
C SER A 112 -1.33 -4.41 1.29
N ILE A 113 -1.16 -3.63 2.35
CA ILE A 113 -0.68 -4.10 3.66
C ILE A 113 -1.68 -3.61 4.69
N THR A 114 -2.30 -4.52 5.42
CA THR A 114 -3.37 -4.22 6.35
C THR A 114 -3.07 -4.83 7.72
N SER A 115 -3.09 -3.98 8.76
CA SER A 115 -3.11 -4.41 10.15
C SER A 115 -4.54 -4.55 10.63
N THR A 116 -4.91 -5.71 11.14
CA THR A 116 -6.31 -6.04 11.49
C THR A 116 -6.67 -5.69 12.92
N GLN A 117 -5.66 -5.56 13.79
CA GLN A 117 -5.82 -5.36 15.23
C GLN A 117 -5.43 -3.93 15.62
N PRO A 118 -6.39 -3.05 15.94
CA PRO A 118 -6.10 -1.71 16.43
C PRO A 118 -5.31 -1.71 17.74
N GLY A 119 -5.50 -2.74 18.58
CA GLY A 119 -4.78 -2.92 19.85
C GLY A 119 -3.28 -3.17 19.70
N LEU A 120 -2.81 -3.52 18.49
CA LEU A 120 -1.39 -3.67 18.16
C LEU A 120 -0.83 -2.43 17.45
N SER A 121 -1.57 -1.32 17.43
CA SER A 121 -1.09 -0.04 16.92
C SER A 121 0.16 0.40 17.67
N GLY A 122 1.28 0.47 16.97
CA GLY A 122 2.61 0.79 17.54
C GLY A 122 3.57 -0.40 17.60
N VAL A 123 3.10 -1.62 17.36
CA VAL A 123 3.97 -2.78 17.08
C VAL A 123 4.25 -2.80 15.58
N ASP A 124 5.53 -2.89 15.22
CA ASP A 124 5.98 -2.85 13.83
C ASP A 124 5.85 -4.23 13.16
N LEU A 125 4.62 -4.74 13.07
CA LEU A 125 4.33 -6.03 12.43
C LEU A 125 4.46 -5.94 10.90
N GLY A 126 4.14 -4.79 10.32
CA GLY A 126 4.20 -4.58 8.88
C GLY A 126 5.61 -4.72 8.30
N ASN A 127 6.61 -4.08 8.91
CA ASN A 127 7.99 -4.21 8.42
C ASN A 127 8.55 -5.63 8.59
N PHE A 128 8.17 -6.31 9.67
CA PHE A 128 8.57 -7.70 9.87
C PHE A 128 7.90 -8.63 8.85
N LEU A 129 6.63 -8.38 8.53
CA LEU A 129 5.88 -9.14 7.51
C LEU A 129 6.56 -9.00 6.16
N LEU A 130 6.85 -7.77 5.74
CA LEU A 130 7.52 -7.52 4.46
C LEU A 130 8.85 -8.27 4.35
N LYS A 131 9.71 -8.18 5.38
CA LYS A 131 11.00 -8.89 5.37
C LYS A 131 10.82 -10.40 5.20
N ARG A 132 9.91 -11.01 5.96
CA ARG A 132 9.66 -12.45 5.91
C ARG A 132 9.04 -12.88 4.59
N VAL A 133 8.13 -12.08 4.03
CA VAL A 133 7.53 -12.35 2.72
C VAL A 133 8.56 -12.21 1.61
N VAL A 134 9.44 -11.21 1.65
CA VAL A 134 10.57 -11.08 0.72
C VAL A 134 11.46 -12.32 0.79
N ASP A 135 11.79 -12.81 1.99
CA ASP A 135 12.61 -14.02 2.16
C ASP A 135 11.93 -15.27 1.58
N VAL A 136 10.61 -15.40 1.73
CA VAL A 136 9.84 -16.50 1.12
C VAL A 136 9.81 -16.38 -0.40
N LEU A 137 9.49 -15.20 -0.93
CA LEU A 137 9.42 -14.97 -2.36
C LEU A 137 10.77 -15.19 -3.06
N LYS A 138 11.90 -14.80 -2.44
CA LYS A 138 13.24 -15.08 -2.98
C LYS A 138 13.57 -16.57 -3.03
N LYS A 139 13.00 -17.37 -2.14
CA LYS A 139 13.18 -18.84 -2.14
C LYS A 139 12.30 -19.50 -3.20
N ASP A 140 11.07 -19.03 -3.33
CA ASP A 140 10.09 -19.57 -4.29
C ASP A 140 10.42 -19.15 -5.74
N PHE A 141 11.00 -17.96 -5.93
CA PHE A 141 11.29 -17.35 -7.23
C PHE A 141 12.76 -16.92 -7.32
N VAL A 142 13.60 -17.76 -7.92
CA VAL A 142 15.06 -17.55 -8.02
C VAL A 142 15.41 -16.28 -8.83
N ASN A 143 14.59 -15.92 -9.82
CA ASN A 143 14.81 -14.76 -10.69
C ASN A 143 14.24 -13.45 -10.12
N MET A 144 13.75 -13.44 -8.87
CA MET A 144 13.08 -12.28 -8.28
C MET A 144 14.08 -11.30 -7.67
N GLU A 145 14.22 -10.15 -8.32
CA GLU A 145 15.23 -9.13 -8.02
C GLU A 145 14.61 -7.88 -7.40
N THR A 146 13.43 -7.49 -7.88
CA THR A 146 12.82 -6.19 -7.57
C THR A 146 11.63 -6.34 -6.65
N PHE A 147 11.65 -5.61 -5.54
CA PHE A 147 10.60 -5.59 -4.53
C PHE A 147 10.13 -4.15 -4.34
N VAL A 148 8.88 -3.86 -4.68
CA VAL A 148 8.32 -2.50 -4.68
C VAL A 148 6.97 -2.46 -4.00
N THR A 149 6.61 -1.30 -3.45
CA THR A 149 5.31 -1.10 -2.82
C THR A 149 4.47 -0.12 -3.63
N LEU A 150 3.22 -0.45 -3.92
CA LEU A 150 2.24 0.49 -4.44
C LEU A 150 1.37 0.98 -3.26
N SER A 151 1.85 1.99 -2.55
CA SER A 151 1.22 2.46 -1.30
C SER A 151 0.31 3.68 -1.51
N PRO A 152 -0.84 3.75 -0.82
CA PRO A 152 -1.72 4.92 -0.90
C PRO A 152 -1.16 6.13 -0.12
N LEU A 153 -1.61 7.33 -0.49
CA LEU A 153 -1.31 8.58 0.24
C LEU A 153 -2.61 9.21 0.81
N PRO A 154 -3.29 8.57 1.79
CA PRO A 154 -4.67 8.93 2.19
C PRO A 154 -4.82 10.34 2.77
N ARG A 155 -3.75 10.91 3.33
CA ARG A 155 -3.76 12.25 3.95
C ARG A 155 -3.28 13.36 3.02
N PHE A 156 -2.77 13.03 1.84
CA PHE A 156 -2.18 14.00 0.93
C PHE A 156 -3.19 15.06 0.47
N ARG A 157 -4.38 14.63 0.05
CA ARG A 157 -5.45 15.54 -0.39
C ARG A 157 -5.85 16.53 0.71
N LYS A 158 -6.17 16.02 1.92
CA LYS A 158 -6.55 16.87 3.06
C LYS A 158 -5.44 17.87 3.42
N TRP A 159 -4.19 17.45 3.31
CA TRP A 159 -3.04 18.32 3.53
C TRP A 159 -2.97 19.44 2.49
N VAL A 160 -3.12 19.14 1.19
CA VAL A 160 -3.15 20.15 0.11
C VAL A 160 -4.32 21.11 0.30
N GLU A 161 -5.53 20.60 0.58
CA GLU A 161 -6.72 21.44 0.83
C GLU A 161 -6.51 22.39 2.02
N GLY A 162 -5.84 21.92 3.08
CA GLY A 162 -5.45 22.76 4.22
C GLY A 162 -4.53 23.91 3.81
N LYS A 163 -3.55 23.65 2.93
CA LYS A 163 -2.64 24.67 2.40
C LYS A 163 -3.36 25.70 1.53
N VAL A 164 -4.25 25.26 0.64
CA VAL A 164 -5.06 26.15 -0.20
C VAL A 164 -5.92 27.07 0.68
N LYS A 165 -6.57 26.53 1.72
CA LYS A 165 -7.37 27.35 2.67
C LYS A 165 -6.52 28.38 3.42
N GLN A 166 -5.29 28.03 3.82
CA GLN A 166 -4.37 28.97 4.48
C GLN A 166 -3.96 30.12 3.55
N GLN A 167 -3.72 29.85 2.27
CA GLN A 167 -3.43 30.90 1.29
C GLN A 167 -4.62 31.83 1.04
N MET A 168 -5.83 31.27 0.93
CA MET A 168 -7.05 32.09 0.77
C MET A 168 -7.31 33.02 1.97
N LYS A 169 -7.02 32.57 3.20
CA LYS A 169 -7.12 33.43 4.40
C LYS A 169 -6.12 34.59 4.36
N LYS A 170 -4.86 34.33 4.00
CA LYS A 170 -3.84 35.38 3.85
C LYS A 170 -4.20 36.41 2.78
N GLY A 171 -4.81 35.98 1.68
CA GLY A 171 -5.30 36.88 0.62
C GLY A 171 -6.46 37.78 1.05
N ASN A 172 -7.35 37.30 1.92
CA ASN A 172 -8.47 38.08 2.45
C ASN A 172 -8.08 39.03 3.59
N GLU A 173 -7.15 38.64 4.46
CA GLU A 173 -6.62 39.51 5.53
C GLU A 173 -5.84 40.72 4.97
N GLY A 174 -5.19 40.57 3.80
CA GLY A 174 -4.56 41.68 3.08
C GLY A 174 -5.56 42.63 2.40
N ARG A 175 -6.81 42.20 2.19
CA ARG A 175 -7.84 42.98 1.47
C ARG A 175 -8.70 43.85 2.40
N ALA A 176 -8.67 43.60 3.71
CA ALA A 176 -9.42 44.36 4.71
C ALA A 176 -8.75 45.70 5.13
N LYS A 177 -7.67 46.11 4.46
CA LYS A 177 -6.98 47.40 4.71
C LYS A 177 -7.01 48.40 3.55
N ASP A 178 -7.48 48.01 2.37
CA ASP A 178 -7.54 48.91 1.20
C ASP A 178 -8.96 48.95 0.64
N ASP A 179 -9.75 49.92 1.12
CA ASP A 179 -10.94 50.40 0.41
C ASP A 179 -10.49 51.18 -0.83
N ASN A 180 -10.28 50.47 -1.94
CA ASN A 180 -10.58 51.05 -3.24
C ASN A 180 -10.94 49.96 -4.27
N THR A 181 -12.11 50.13 -4.85
CA THR A 181 -12.79 49.24 -5.80
C THR A 181 -11.95 49.00 -7.05
N LYS A 182 -11.31 47.83 -7.16
CA LYS A 182 -10.99 47.21 -8.45
C LYS A 182 -11.33 45.72 -8.43
N THR A 183 -12.19 45.35 -9.36
CA THR A 183 -12.54 43.98 -9.75
C THR A 183 -11.28 43.25 -10.22
N VAL A 184 -10.67 42.47 -9.33
CA VAL A 184 -9.54 41.60 -9.67
C VAL A 184 -10.08 40.31 -10.27
N SER A 185 -9.79 40.09 -11.54
CA SER A 185 -10.16 38.90 -12.32
C SER A 185 -9.68 37.62 -11.63
N SER A 186 -10.59 36.65 -11.49
CA SER A 186 -10.42 35.35 -10.82
C SER A 186 -9.48 34.35 -11.51
N SER A 187 -8.42 34.79 -12.19
CA SER A 187 -7.58 33.93 -13.06
C SER A 187 -6.22 33.51 -12.48
N LYS A 188 -5.90 33.78 -11.21
CA LYS A 188 -4.65 33.29 -10.57
C LYS A 188 -4.96 32.31 -9.45
N PHE A 189 -5.45 31.11 -9.79
CA PHE A 189 -5.89 30.12 -8.80
C PHE A 189 -4.77 29.19 -8.28
N VAL A 190 -3.56 29.23 -8.83
CA VAL A 190 -2.44 28.47 -8.26
C VAL A 190 -1.19 29.33 -8.34
N ASP A 191 -0.89 30.03 -7.26
CA ASP A 191 0.37 30.74 -7.14
C ASP A 191 1.50 29.72 -6.89
N ASP A 192 2.67 29.94 -7.49
CA ASP A 192 3.85 29.06 -7.41
C ASP A 192 4.39 28.88 -5.97
N THR A 193 3.79 29.62 -5.04
CA THR A 193 4.06 29.74 -3.61
C THR A 193 3.26 28.77 -2.72
N LEU A 194 2.37 27.93 -3.29
CA LEU A 194 1.56 26.96 -2.53
C LEU A 194 2.43 26.01 -1.69
N PHE A 195 3.59 25.65 -2.22
CA PHE A 195 4.57 24.80 -1.55
C PHE A 195 5.86 25.56 -1.31
N THR A 196 6.37 25.47 -0.09
CA THR A 196 7.71 25.97 0.24
C THR A 196 8.78 25.20 -0.53
N LYS A 197 9.96 25.79 -0.75
CA LYS A 197 11.10 25.10 -1.38
C LYS A 197 11.44 23.77 -0.70
N LYS A 198 11.32 23.73 0.63
CA LYS A 198 11.50 22.51 1.43
C LYS A 198 10.45 21.45 1.11
N GLU A 199 9.17 21.83 1.05
CA GLU A 199 8.09 20.90 0.70
C GLU A 199 8.20 20.40 -0.74
N LYS A 200 8.58 21.26 -1.71
CA LYS A 200 8.84 20.82 -3.09
C LYS A 200 9.97 19.79 -3.13
N LEU A 201 11.03 19.96 -2.34
CA LEU A 201 12.13 19.00 -2.24
C LEU A 201 11.68 17.67 -1.62
N GLU A 202 10.89 17.70 -0.55
CA GLU A 202 10.37 16.47 0.08
C GLU A 202 9.40 15.73 -0.85
N LEU A 203 8.51 16.44 -1.54
CA LEU A 203 7.62 15.82 -2.55
C LEU A 203 8.42 15.21 -3.70
N GLN A 204 9.49 15.87 -4.15
CA GLN A 204 10.39 15.29 -5.15
C GLN A 204 11.11 14.03 -4.65
N LYS A 205 11.47 13.92 -3.36
CA LYS A 205 12.04 12.69 -2.82
C LYS A 205 11.02 11.55 -2.86
N VAL A 206 9.77 11.82 -2.49
CA VAL A 206 8.69 10.83 -2.52
C VAL A 206 8.40 10.38 -3.96
N LEU A 207 8.36 11.32 -4.92
CA LEU A 207 8.09 11.02 -6.34
C LEU A 207 9.27 10.37 -7.07
N LYS A 208 10.52 10.64 -6.67
CA LYS A 208 11.70 9.98 -7.25
C LYS A 208 11.78 8.50 -6.88
N CYS A 209 11.23 8.08 -5.74
CA CYS A 209 11.07 6.65 -5.42
C CYS A 209 10.09 5.93 -6.37
N SER A 210 9.23 6.66 -7.08
CA SER A 210 8.27 6.13 -8.07
C SER A 210 8.86 5.96 -9.48
N ASN A 211 9.99 6.63 -9.77
CA ASN A 211 10.59 6.74 -11.11
C ASN A 211 11.98 6.08 -11.20
N LEU A 212 12.27 5.08 -10.37
CA LEU A 212 13.42 4.21 -10.63
C LEU A 212 13.04 3.28 -11.78
N GLU A 213 13.47 3.67 -12.98
CA GLU A 213 13.56 2.85 -14.20
C GLU A 213 14.34 1.55 -13.95
#